data_AF-A0A821G8L9-F1
#
_entry.id   AF-A0A821G8L9-F1
#
_cell.length_a   1.000
_cell.length_b   1.000
_cell.length_c   1.000
_cell.angle_alpha   90.00
_cell.angle_beta   90.00
_cell.angle_gamma   90.00
#
_symmetry.space_group_name_H-M   'P 1'
#
loop_
_entity.id
_entity.type
_entity.pdbx_description
1 polymer ?
#
loop_
_entity_poly.entity_id
_entity_poly.type
_entity_poly.pdbx_seq_one_letter_code
_entity_poly.pdbx_strand_id
1 'polypeptide(L)'
;MQFNLAPILFFVLINTTKPSLLNSTFNPVITESFTAVNSETTFASMIILLSTYLSNLTINSETFFYYNDFYSGTKFYYETIELNVSANAYHYLPLNGRIPPQPMLYKKHFNPTSLELNKISISINSNYIDEPRFRIRFNNSVKYILVVTAFKPNVTEPFEINAFASSILLFSQINISTKFIFIKMS
;
A
#
# COMPACT_ATOMS: atom_id res chain seq x y z
N MET A 1 -33.81 0.08 13.03
CA MET A 1 -32.84 0.76 13.92
C MET A 1 -31.55 0.92 13.14
N GLN A 2 -31.21 2.16 12.77
CA GLN A 2 -30.09 2.47 11.89
C GLN A 2 -29.04 3.17 12.76
N PHE A 3 -27.91 2.51 13.00
CA PHE A 3 -26.80 3.08 13.76
C PHE A 3 -25.91 3.88 12.80
N ASN A 4 -26.03 5.20 12.85
CA ASN A 4 -25.05 6.11 12.29
C ASN A 4 -23.84 6.13 13.24
N LEU A 5 -22.74 5.51 12.84
CA LEU A 5 -21.44 5.69 13.50
C LEU A 5 -20.68 6.77 12.74
N ALA A 6 -20.60 7.96 13.34
CA ALA A 6 -19.69 9.00 12.89
C ALA A 6 -18.23 8.58 13.20
N PRO A 7 -17.26 8.80 12.29
CA PRO A 7 -15.87 8.50 12.58
C PRO A 7 -15.31 9.51 13.58
N ILE A 8 -14.75 8.99 14.67
CA ILE A 8 -14.00 9.75 15.67
C ILE A 8 -12.61 10.06 15.09
N LEU A 9 -12.33 11.34 14.87
CA LEU A 9 -11.06 11.83 14.35
C LEU A 9 -10.09 12.06 15.54
N PHE A 10 -9.07 11.20 15.67
CA PHE A 10 -7.98 11.43 16.63
C PHE A 10 -6.92 12.33 16.01
N PHE A 11 -6.72 13.52 16.59
CA PHE A 11 -5.58 14.38 16.29
C PHE A 11 -4.44 14.05 17.25
N VAL A 12 -3.30 13.62 16.72
CA VAL A 12 -2.03 13.63 17.45
C VAL A 12 -1.31 14.92 17.08
N LEU A 13 -1.40 15.94 17.94
CA LEU A 13 -0.54 17.13 17.86
C LEU A 13 0.81 16.79 18.50
N ILE A 14 1.87 16.73 17.71
CA ILE A 14 3.24 16.74 18.21
C ILE A 14 3.68 18.21 18.32
N ASN A 15 3.51 18.80 19.51
CA ASN A 15 4.08 20.10 19.84
C ASN A 15 5.54 19.92 20.28
N THR A 16 6.49 20.30 19.43
CA THR A 16 7.88 20.55 19.86
C THR A 16 8.17 22.04 19.74
N THR A 17 8.12 22.76 20.86
CA THR A 17 9.14 23.74 21.28
C THR A 17 8.76 24.32 22.63
N LYS A 18 9.75 24.33 23.53
CA LYS A 18 9.71 24.86 24.89
C LYS A 18 10.01 26.37 24.82
N PRO A 19 9.13 27.27 25.30
CA PRO A 19 9.54 28.65 25.55
C PRO A 19 10.07 28.74 26.98
N SER A 20 11.36 29.04 27.13
CA SER A 20 11.92 29.53 28.38
C SER A 20 11.46 30.97 28.62
N LEU A 21 10.77 31.17 29.74
CA LEU A 21 10.41 32.47 30.30
C LEU A 21 11.66 33.33 30.58
N LEU A 22 11.64 34.58 30.14
CA LEU A 22 12.42 35.67 30.73
C LEU A 22 11.55 36.93 30.74
N ASN A 23 11.23 37.37 31.96
CA ASN A 23 10.56 38.62 32.30
C ASN A 23 11.45 39.82 31.98
N SER A 24 10.94 40.84 31.28
CA SER A 24 11.25 42.24 31.59
C SER A 24 10.22 43.21 30.99
N THR A 25 9.49 43.88 31.88
CA THR A 25 8.99 45.28 31.83
C THR A 25 8.57 45.92 30.50
N PHE A 26 7.29 46.32 30.50
CA PHE A 26 6.57 47.19 29.55
C PHE A 26 7.30 48.51 29.19
N ASN A 27 7.26 48.86 27.90
CA ASN A 27 7.19 50.23 27.37
C ASN A 27 6.51 50.16 25.98
N PRO A 28 5.43 50.91 25.70
CA PRO A 28 4.80 50.91 24.38
C PRO A 28 5.35 52.05 23.50
N VAL A 29 5.03 51.97 22.20
CA VAL A 29 5.27 52.94 21.12
C VAL A 29 6.51 52.63 20.25
N ILE A 30 6.30 51.76 19.25
CA ILE A 30 6.88 51.91 17.91
C ILE A 30 5.79 51.51 16.90
N THR A 31 5.49 52.41 15.98
CA THR A 31 4.61 52.20 14.83
C THR A 31 5.33 51.29 13.83
N GLU A 32 5.09 49.98 13.90
CA GLU A 32 5.58 49.05 12.89
C GLU A 32 4.51 48.85 11.81
N SER A 33 4.84 49.25 10.60
CA SER A 33 4.09 48.90 9.39
C SER A 33 4.11 47.40 9.21
N PHE A 34 2.96 46.75 9.37
CA PHE A 34 2.79 45.34 9.05
C PHE A 34 2.90 45.15 7.54
N THR A 35 4.10 44.81 7.07
CA THR A 35 4.28 44.14 5.79
C THR A 35 3.55 42.80 5.88
N ALA A 36 2.55 42.61 5.01
CA ALA A 36 1.86 41.34 4.86
C ALA A 36 2.91 40.28 4.49
N VAL A 37 3.29 39.47 5.48
CA VAL A 37 4.07 38.26 5.25
C VAL A 37 3.15 37.36 4.44
N ASN A 38 3.46 37.22 3.15
CA ASN A 38 2.86 36.22 2.28
C ASN A 38 3.23 34.84 2.86
N SER A 39 2.42 34.35 3.80
CA SER A 39 2.52 32.99 4.27
C SER A 39 2.01 32.10 3.14
N GLU A 40 2.92 31.69 2.26
CA GLU A 40 2.70 30.51 1.44
C GLU A 40 2.54 29.33 2.39
N THR A 41 1.29 29.07 2.78
CA THR A 41 0.88 27.84 3.45
C THR A 41 1.17 26.70 2.50
N THR A 42 2.33 26.10 2.66
CA THR A 42 2.65 24.79 2.12
C THR A 42 1.69 23.81 2.78
N PHE A 43 0.65 23.40 2.05
CA PHE A 43 -0.19 22.29 2.49
C PHE A 43 0.69 21.05 2.52
N ALA A 44 1.18 20.70 3.72
CA ALA A 44 1.73 19.37 3.95
C ALA A 44 0.65 18.37 3.53
N SER A 45 0.93 17.58 2.49
CA SER A 45 -0.02 16.58 2.01
C SER A 45 -0.27 15.59 3.15
N MET A 46 -1.45 15.66 3.76
CA MET A 46 -1.82 14.76 4.84
C MET A 46 -1.93 13.34 4.27
N ILE A 47 -1.16 12.41 4.85
CA ILE A 47 -1.29 10.98 4.55
C ILE A 47 -2.30 10.42 5.55
N ILE A 48 -3.43 9.92 5.04
CA ILE A 48 -4.49 9.32 5.86
C ILE A 48 -4.76 7.89 5.42
N LEU A 49 -5.20 7.03 6.34
CA LEU A 49 -5.69 5.70 6.02
C LEU A 49 -7.01 5.83 5.27
N LEU A 50 -7.05 5.36 4.03
CA LEU A 50 -8.21 5.52 3.14
C LEU A 50 -8.95 4.21 2.86
N SER A 51 -8.23 3.10 2.84
CA SER A 51 -8.84 1.80 2.60
C SER A 51 -8.01 0.69 3.23
N THR A 52 -8.71 -0.39 3.61
CA THR A 52 -8.14 -1.61 4.15
C THR A 52 -8.68 -2.77 3.35
N TYR A 53 -7.80 -3.70 2.97
CA TYR A 53 -8.14 -4.95 2.32
C TYR A 53 -7.73 -6.11 3.21
N LEU A 54 -8.65 -7.04 3.45
CA LEU A 54 -8.44 -8.22 4.28
C LEU A 54 -8.79 -9.44 3.44
N SER A 55 -7.86 -10.39 3.37
CA SER A 55 -8.13 -11.69 2.74
C SER A 55 -7.27 -12.80 3.36
N ASN A 56 -7.40 -14.01 2.85
CA ASN A 56 -6.70 -15.19 3.31
C ASN A 56 -6.19 -16.01 2.13
N LEU A 57 -4.89 -16.31 2.11
CA LEU A 57 -4.37 -17.33 1.20
C LEU A 57 -4.84 -18.69 1.71
N THR A 58 -5.50 -19.45 0.86
CA THR A 58 -6.03 -20.78 1.20
C THR A 58 -5.57 -21.81 0.19
N ILE A 59 -5.83 -23.09 0.48
CA ILE A 59 -5.58 -24.18 -0.47
C ILE A 59 -6.36 -24.04 -1.79
N ASN A 60 -7.42 -23.23 -1.80
CA ASN A 60 -8.26 -22.95 -2.96
C ASN A 60 -7.83 -21.69 -3.72
N SER A 61 -6.84 -20.94 -3.21
CA SER A 61 -6.27 -19.79 -3.92
C SER A 61 -5.56 -20.24 -5.19
N GLU A 62 -5.43 -19.33 -6.15
CA GLU A 62 -4.69 -19.59 -7.38
C GLU A 62 -3.21 -19.90 -7.06
N THR A 63 -2.52 -20.62 -7.94
CA THR A 63 -1.15 -21.06 -7.68
C THR A 63 -0.22 -20.82 -8.85
N PHE A 64 1.02 -20.42 -8.56
CA PHE A 64 2.12 -20.40 -9.54
C PHE A 64 3.32 -21.19 -9.03
N PHE A 65 4.26 -21.46 -9.94
CA PHE A 65 5.55 -22.07 -9.64
C PHE A 65 6.66 -21.10 -10.03
N TYR A 66 7.70 -20.99 -9.20
CA TYR A 66 8.95 -20.41 -9.68
C TYR A 66 9.59 -21.38 -10.69
N TYR A 67 10.30 -20.83 -11.68
CA TYR A 67 10.82 -21.59 -12.82
C TYR A 67 11.68 -22.81 -12.40
N ASN A 68 12.39 -22.71 -11.27
CA ASN A 68 13.24 -23.77 -10.74
C ASN A 68 12.49 -24.83 -9.90
N ASP A 69 11.24 -24.56 -9.50
CA ASP A 69 10.48 -25.36 -8.55
C ASP A 69 9.35 -26.19 -9.19
N PHE A 70 9.20 -26.12 -10.51
CA PHE A 70 8.13 -26.83 -11.22
C PHE A 70 8.18 -28.36 -10.97
N TYR A 71 9.39 -28.93 -10.87
CA TYR A 71 9.58 -30.37 -10.65
C TYR A 71 9.52 -30.78 -9.17
N SER A 72 9.64 -29.84 -8.24
CA SER A 72 9.59 -30.14 -6.80
C SER A 72 8.15 -30.20 -6.26
N GLY A 73 7.15 -29.83 -7.08
CA GLY A 73 5.75 -29.72 -6.65
C GLY A 73 5.50 -28.55 -5.69
N THR A 74 6.48 -27.68 -5.53
CA THR A 74 6.47 -26.57 -4.59
C THR A 74 5.74 -25.38 -5.21
N LYS A 75 4.47 -25.19 -4.81
CA LYS A 75 3.61 -24.15 -5.36
C LYS A 75 3.42 -23.00 -4.37
N PHE A 76 3.18 -21.81 -4.92
CA PHE A 76 2.86 -20.61 -4.16
C PHE A 76 1.40 -20.29 -4.35
N TYR A 77 0.65 -20.21 -3.25
CA TYR A 77 -0.72 -19.69 -3.25
C TYR A 77 -0.65 -18.17 -3.37
N TYR A 78 -1.45 -17.61 -4.27
CA TYR A 78 -1.50 -16.18 -4.48
C TYR A 78 -2.92 -15.66 -4.62
N GLU A 79 -3.07 -14.37 -4.40
CA GLU A 79 -4.29 -13.62 -4.69
C GLU A 79 -3.96 -12.44 -5.58
N THR A 80 -4.81 -12.21 -6.59
CA THR A 80 -4.69 -11.08 -7.50
C THR A 80 -5.68 -9.99 -7.12
N ILE A 81 -5.17 -8.77 -6.96
CA ILE A 81 -5.93 -7.61 -6.54
C ILE A 81 -5.72 -6.49 -7.55
N GLU A 82 -6.79 -6.04 -8.19
CA GLU A 82 -6.79 -4.83 -9.00
C GLU A 82 -6.80 -3.59 -8.10
N LEU A 83 -5.90 -2.65 -8.40
CA LEU A 83 -5.77 -1.39 -7.70
C LEU A 83 -6.39 -0.26 -8.54
N ASN A 84 -7.50 0.28 -8.05
CA ASN A 84 -8.24 1.36 -8.69
C ASN A 84 -7.92 2.69 -8.01
N VAL A 85 -7.19 3.56 -8.72
CA VAL A 85 -6.66 4.81 -8.18
C VAL A 85 -7.48 5.98 -8.70
N SER A 86 -8.01 6.80 -7.80
CA SER A 86 -8.85 7.96 -8.18
C SER A 86 -8.05 9.12 -8.81
N ALA A 87 -6.81 9.35 -8.36
CA ALA A 87 -5.95 10.43 -8.82
C ALA A 87 -4.47 10.08 -8.72
N ASN A 88 -3.64 10.74 -9.55
CA ASN A 88 -2.19 10.56 -9.57
C ASN A 88 -1.58 10.97 -8.22
N ALA A 89 -1.20 10.01 -7.38
CA ALA A 89 -0.65 10.29 -6.07
C ALA A 89 0.32 9.20 -5.58
N TYR A 90 1.11 9.57 -4.58
CA TYR A 90 1.89 8.61 -3.81
C TYR A 90 0.98 7.88 -2.83
N HIS A 91 1.11 6.56 -2.83
CA HIS A 91 0.44 5.70 -1.88
C HIS A 91 1.50 4.95 -1.07
N TYR A 92 1.18 4.74 0.19
CA TYR A 92 1.94 3.95 1.11
C TYR A 92 1.11 2.73 1.51
N LEU A 93 1.66 1.55 1.22
CA LEU A 93 0.95 0.28 1.34
C LEU A 93 1.73 -0.66 2.27
N PRO A 94 1.58 -0.53 3.60
CA PRO A 94 2.00 -1.57 4.52
C PRO A 94 1.15 -2.83 4.29
N LEU A 95 1.84 -3.96 4.16
CA LEU A 95 1.23 -5.28 4.17
C LEU A 95 1.57 -5.97 5.48
N ASN A 96 0.53 -6.47 6.14
CA ASN A 96 0.64 -7.17 7.39
C ASN A 96 0.17 -8.62 7.21
N GLY A 97 0.84 -9.56 7.85
CA GLY A 97 0.48 -10.97 7.87
C GLY A 97 1.26 -11.69 8.96
N ARG A 98 0.75 -12.85 9.41
CA ARG A 98 1.49 -13.67 10.40
C ARG A 98 2.80 -14.20 9.84
N ILE A 99 2.80 -14.49 8.54
CA ILE A 99 3.99 -14.78 7.75
C ILE A 99 4.17 -13.60 6.79
N PRO A 100 5.39 -13.06 6.63
CA PRO A 100 5.62 -11.90 5.77
C PRO A 100 5.08 -12.15 4.35
N PRO A 101 4.03 -11.41 3.93
CA PRO A 101 3.53 -11.51 2.57
C PRO A 101 4.56 -10.90 1.62
N GLN A 102 4.70 -11.46 0.43
CA GLN A 102 5.56 -10.96 -0.62
C GLN A 102 4.71 -10.26 -1.69
N PRO A 103 4.63 -8.92 -1.69
CA PRO A 103 3.91 -8.20 -2.73
C PRO A 103 4.68 -8.24 -4.05
N MET A 104 3.96 -8.44 -5.15
CA MET A 104 4.46 -8.28 -6.51
C MET A 104 3.51 -7.37 -7.27
N LEU A 105 4.02 -6.27 -7.81
CA LEU A 105 3.21 -5.26 -8.47
C LEU A 105 3.41 -5.30 -9.99
N TYR A 106 2.33 -5.16 -10.74
CA TYR A 106 2.30 -5.25 -12.20
C TYR A 106 1.52 -4.09 -12.82
N LYS A 107 1.91 -3.68 -14.03
CA LYS A 107 1.07 -2.84 -14.89
C LYS A 107 0.22 -3.71 -15.81
N LYS A 108 -0.99 -3.24 -16.14
CA LYS A 108 -1.93 -3.86 -17.10
C LYS A 108 -2.48 -5.22 -16.64
N HIS A 109 -1.65 -6.26 -16.57
CA HIS A 109 -2.04 -7.62 -16.19
C HIS A 109 -0.87 -8.39 -15.57
N PHE A 110 -1.21 -9.37 -14.74
CA PHE A 110 -0.31 -10.41 -14.24
C PHE A 110 -0.41 -11.66 -15.13
N ASN A 111 0.71 -12.35 -15.32
CA ASN A 111 0.76 -13.66 -15.99
C ASN A 111 1.50 -14.67 -15.09
N PRO A 112 0.81 -15.70 -14.54
CA PRO A 112 1.43 -16.67 -13.64
C PRO A 112 2.47 -17.58 -14.33
N THR A 113 2.52 -17.63 -15.66
CA THR A 113 3.55 -18.37 -16.41
C THR A 113 4.76 -17.52 -16.78
N SER A 114 4.68 -16.20 -16.59
CA SER A 114 5.74 -15.26 -16.89
C SER A 114 5.77 -14.15 -15.84
N LEU A 115 6.29 -14.48 -14.66
CA LEU A 115 6.24 -13.63 -13.47
C LEU A 115 6.94 -12.28 -13.62
N GLU A 116 7.86 -12.13 -14.58
CA GLU A 116 8.56 -10.88 -14.84
C GLU A 116 7.84 -9.99 -15.86
N LEU A 117 6.86 -10.52 -16.60
CA LEU A 117 6.10 -9.76 -17.58
C LEU A 117 5.30 -8.65 -16.89
N ASN A 118 5.50 -7.40 -17.34
CA ASN A 118 4.87 -6.19 -16.80
C ASN A 118 5.12 -5.89 -15.31
N LYS A 119 6.03 -6.61 -14.66
CA LYS A 119 6.36 -6.40 -13.25
C LYS A 119 7.00 -5.02 -13.05
N ILE A 120 6.61 -4.36 -11.97
CA ILE A 120 7.15 -3.07 -11.52
C ILE A 120 8.07 -3.35 -10.35
N SER A 121 9.29 -2.84 -10.42
CA SER A 121 10.19 -2.82 -9.28
C SER A 121 9.61 -1.90 -8.19
N ILE A 122 9.29 -2.49 -7.05
CA ILE A 122 8.90 -1.77 -5.84
C ILE A 122 10.11 -1.68 -4.92
N SER A 123 10.40 -0.48 -4.42
CA SER A 123 11.37 -0.32 -3.34
C SER A 123 10.71 -0.76 -2.04
N ILE A 124 11.00 -1.99 -1.61
CA ILE A 124 10.63 -2.47 -0.28
C ILE A 124 11.68 -1.93 0.67
N ASN A 125 11.27 -1.17 1.69
CA ASN A 125 12.20 -0.77 2.74
C ASN A 125 12.53 -2.02 3.58
N SER A 126 13.64 -2.67 3.26
CA SER A 126 14.08 -3.96 3.83
C SER A 126 14.45 -3.89 5.31
N ASN A 127 14.41 -2.70 5.93
CA ASN A 127 14.65 -2.55 7.36
C ASN A 127 13.52 -3.15 8.22
N TYR A 128 12.41 -3.57 7.60
CA TYR A 128 11.27 -4.20 8.26
C TYR A 128 10.92 -5.51 7.55
N ILE A 129 11.54 -6.61 7.99
CA ILE A 129 11.31 -7.95 7.44
C ILE A 129 9.86 -8.43 7.67
N ASP A 130 9.23 -7.96 8.74
CA ASP A 130 7.89 -8.41 9.15
C ASP A 130 6.75 -7.53 8.60
N GLU A 131 7.09 -6.38 8.01
CA GLU A 131 6.12 -5.41 7.49
C GLU A 131 6.65 -4.85 6.16
N PRO A 132 6.49 -5.60 5.05
CA PRO A 132 6.85 -5.07 3.75
C PRO A 132 6.01 -3.82 3.47
N ARG A 133 6.72 -2.69 3.46
CA ARG A 133 6.18 -1.38 3.18
C ARG A 133 6.74 -0.91 1.86
N PHE A 134 5.87 -0.60 0.93
CA PHE A 134 6.28 0.06 -0.31
C PHE A 134 5.54 1.37 -0.52
N ARG A 135 6.28 2.34 -1.03
CA ARG A 135 5.77 3.64 -1.45
C ARG A 135 5.82 3.69 -2.97
N ILE A 136 4.69 3.94 -3.62
CA ILE A 136 4.64 4.04 -5.07
C ILE A 136 3.75 5.18 -5.52
N ARG A 137 4.13 5.81 -6.64
CA ARG A 137 3.29 6.77 -7.34
C ARG A 137 2.43 6.03 -8.36
N PHE A 138 1.13 6.02 -8.14
CA PHE A 138 0.17 5.47 -9.09
C PHE A 138 -0.31 6.54 -10.08
N ASN A 139 -0.67 6.10 -11.29
CA ASN A 139 -1.33 6.91 -12.30
C ASN A 139 -2.78 6.41 -12.49
N ASN A 140 -3.77 7.29 -12.38
CA ASN A 140 -5.18 6.92 -12.47
C ASN A 140 -5.59 6.42 -13.87
N SER A 141 -4.80 6.67 -14.92
CA SER A 141 -5.05 6.14 -16.27
C SER A 141 -4.41 4.77 -16.51
N VAL A 142 -3.71 4.21 -15.53
CA VAL A 142 -3.00 2.94 -15.65
C VAL A 142 -3.65 1.92 -14.74
N LYS A 143 -3.98 0.75 -15.31
CA LYS A 143 -4.39 -0.42 -14.53
C LYS A 143 -3.18 -1.02 -13.81
N TYR A 144 -3.31 -1.22 -12.50
CA TYR A 144 -2.30 -1.88 -11.68
C TYR A 144 -2.85 -3.14 -11.05
N ILE A 145 -2.04 -4.19 -11.05
CA ILE A 145 -2.36 -5.47 -10.44
C ILE A 145 -1.34 -5.73 -9.34
N LEU A 146 -1.82 -5.89 -8.11
CA LEU A 146 -1.05 -6.35 -6.98
C LEU A 146 -1.32 -7.85 -6.80
N VAL A 147 -0.26 -8.63 -6.87
CA VAL A 147 -0.27 -10.04 -6.50
C VAL A 147 0.31 -10.16 -5.10
N VAL A 148 -0.45 -10.77 -4.20
CA VAL A 148 0.00 -11.10 -2.84
C VAL A 148 0.21 -12.59 -2.77
N THR A 149 1.41 -13.00 -2.37
CA THR A 149 1.79 -14.40 -2.12
C THR A 149 2.57 -14.49 -0.81
N ALA A 150 2.81 -15.68 -0.29
CA ALA A 150 3.68 -15.88 0.86
C ALA A 150 5.16 -15.95 0.44
N PHE A 151 6.07 -15.52 1.32
CA PHE A 151 7.52 -15.67 1.08
C PHE A 151 7.97 -17.13 1.00
N LYS A 152 7.22 -18.05 1.63
CA LYS A 152 7.47 -19.48 1.59
C LYS A 152 6.37 -20.19 0.80
N PRO A 153 6.71 -21.27 0.08
CA PRO A 153 5.73 -22.05 -0.66
C PRO A 153 4.79 -22.82 0.28
N ASN A 154 3.64 -23.24 -0.26
CA ASN A 154 2.62 -24.01 0.44
C ASN A 154 2.07 -23.35 1.72
N VAL A 155 2.21 -22.03 1.86
CA VAL A 155 1.71 -21.27 3.01
C VAL A 155 0.30 -20.72 2.74
N THR A 156 -0.60 -20.94 3.68
CA THR A 156 -1.96 -20.41 3.70
C THR A 156 -2.15 -19.59 4.97
N GLU A 157 -2.25 -18.27 4.85
CA GLU A 157 -2.34 -17.36 6.00
C GLU A 157 -3.15 -16.11 5.64
N PRO A 158 -3.81 -15.49 6.64
CA PRO A 158 -4.48 -14.22 6.47
C PRO A 158 -3.47 -13.09 6.26
N PHE A 159 -3.88 -12.11 5.47
CA PHE A 159 -3.11 -10.90 5.24
C PHE A 159 -4.02 -9.67 5.19
N GLU A 160 -3.40 -8.52 5.45
CA GLU A 160 -4.02 -7.21 5.47
C GLU A 160 -3.18 -6.23 4.65
N ILE A 161 -3.84 -5.40 3.86
CA ILE A 161 -3.24 -4.30 3.12
C ILE A 161 -3.92 -3.02 3.55
N ASN A 162 -3.16 -2.06 4.05
CA ASN A 162 -3.68 -0.73 4.37
C ASN A 162 -3.18 0.27 3.32
N ALA A 163 -4.05 1.13 2.81
CA ALA A 163 -3.68 2.20 1.90
C ALA A 163 -3.67 3.55 2.60
N PHE A 164 -2.48 4.13 2.71
CA PHE A 164 -2.27 5.46 3.24
C PHE A 164 -1.90 6.42 2.10
N ALA A 165 -2.74 7.42 1.84
CA ALA A 165 -2.52 8.38 0.75
C ALA A 165 -3.33 9.66 0.94
N SER A 166 -3.14 10.61 0.02
CA SER A 166 -3.97 11.81 -0.12
C SER A 166 -5.09 11.65 -1.17
N SER A 167 -5.18 10.49 -1.83
CA SER A 167 -6.24 10.17 -2.80
C SER A 167 -6.72 8.72 -2.62
N ILE A 168 -7.97 8.45 -2.98
CA ILE A 168 -8.60 7.15 -2.78
C ILE A 168 -7.93 6.09 -3.65
N LEU A 169 -7.59 4.96 -3.02
CA LEU A 169 -7.19 3.70 -3.64
C LEU A 169 -8.21 2.63 -3.24
N LEU A 170 -8.84 2.01 -4.23
CA LEU A 170 -9.76 0.90 -4.00
C LEU A 170 -9.11 -0.41 -4.43
N PHE A 171 -9.38 -1.46 -3.65
CA PHE A 171 -8.94 -2.81 -3.92
C PHE A 171 -10.10 -3.62 -4.50
N SER A 172 -9.83 -4.45 -5.50
CA SER A 172 -10.82 -5.36 -6.06
C SER A 172 -10.16 -6.70 -6.35
N GLN A 173 -10.60 -7.75 -5.67
CA GLN A 173 -10.14 -9.10 -5.97
C GLN A 173 -10.52 -9.48 -7.40
N ILE A 174 -9.57 -10.04 -8.15
CA ILE A 174 -9.82 -10.56 -9.48
C ILE A 174 -9.28 -12.00 -9.56
N ASN A 175 -9.99 -12.86 -10.27
CA ASN A 175 -9.50 -14.21 -10.57
C ASN A 175 -8.86 -14.20 -11.96
N ILE A 176 -7.60 -14.60 -12.06
CA ILE A 176 -6.93 -14.76 -13.35
C ILE A 176 -7.01 -16.23 -13.70
N SER A 177 -8.16 -16.65 -14.24
CA SER A 177 -8.36 -18.00 -14.74
C SER A 177 -7.40 -18.30 -15.90
N THR A 178 -6.18 -18.73 -15.61
CA THR A 178 -5.33 -19.38 -16.61
C THR A 178 -5.74 -20.84 -16.72
N LYS A 179 -6.55 -21.12 -17.75
CA LYS A 179 -6.89 -22.49 -18.14
C LYS A 179 -5.64 -23.10 -18.79
N PHE A 180 -4.87 -23.87 -18.04
CA PHE A 180 -3.71 -24.59 -18.58
C PHE A 180 -4.19 -25.67 -19.57
N ILE A 181 -3.88 -25.50 -20.86
CA ILE A 181 -4.00 -26.56 -21.86
C ILE A 181 -2.64 -27.25 -21.93
N PHE A 182 -2.53 -28.42 -21.32
CA PHE A 182 -1.36 -29.27 -21.50
C PHE A 182 -1.47 -29.97 -22.85
N ILE A 183 -0.67 -29.54 -23.84
CA ILE A 183 -0.47 -30.32 -25.05
C ILE A 183 0.57 -31.38 -24.70
N LYS A 184 0.13 -32.62 -24.56
CA LYS A 184 1.03 -33.77 -24.50
C LYS A 184 1.73 -33.87 -25.85
N MET A 185 3.00 -33.50 -25.92
CA MET A 185 3.83 -33.84 -27.07
C MET A 185 4.19 -35.32 -26.95
N SER A 186 3.59 -36.12 -27.84
CA SER A 186 3.92 -37.53 -28.09
C SER A 186 5.12 -37.65 -29.00
#